data_AF-A0A945GS39-F1
#
_entry.id   AF-A0A945GS39-F1
#
_cell.length_a   1.000
_cell.length_b   1.000
_cell.length_c   1.000
_cell.angle_alpha   90.00
_cell.angle_beta   90.00
_cell.angle_gamma   90.00
#
_symmetry.space_group_name_H-M   'P 1'
#
loop_
_entity.id
_entity.type
_entity.pdbx_description
1 polymer ?
#
loop_
_entity_poly.entity_id
_entity_poly.type
_entity_poly.pdbx_seq_one_letter_code
_entity_poly.pdbx_strand_id
1 'polypeptide(L)'
;RADVDTNSLLEVFRADKFIKQMLETVRTYALAIREADGFKTAENLKETIAEKPLEFQDAEAANETEVPAELLVSDGVGEIFDEMFSYVVSQAWAVMQPVHQPEAAVGRLREVLREIMVGSLIVASETRRHQEQPRIGLEVVSLDKITGNPNVRDYYVRVRDSGKILYLEDFEDGSYVDLFELREYKPSRVHNAAKKQADKGEAEELMTGRKYLCTAGRTDRLFEENPSDLLNCCIRAEGGGPKVFQVF
;
A
#
# COMPACT_ATOMS: atom_id res chain seq x y z
N ARG A 1 -12.02 -39.85 19.23
CA ARG A 1 -11.66 -39.24 17.92
C ARG A 1 -12.52 -37.99 17.71
N ALA A 2 -13.86 -38.09 17.65
CA ALA A 2 -14.75 -36.92 17.54
C ALA A 2 -14.54 -35.79 18.58
N ASP A 3 -14.30 -36.12 19.86
CA ASP A 3 -14.05 -35.09 20.89
C ASP A 3 -12.69 -34.38 20.76
N VAL A 4 -11.68 -35.09 20.23
CA VAL A 4 -10.35 -34.53 19.95
C VAL A 4 -10.42 -33.60 18.74
N ASP A 5 -11.21 -33.97 17.74
CA ASP A 5 -11.47 -33.15 16.54
C ASP A 5 -12.30 -31.90 16.88
N THR A 6 -13.19 -31.98 17.87
CA THR A 6 -14.00 -30.83 18.32
C THR A 6 -13.18 -29.84 19.15
N ASN A 7 -12.30 -30.35 20.04
CA ASN A 7 -11.43 -29.50 20.84
C ASN A 7 -10.40 -28.75 20.00
N SER A 8 -9.81 -29.40 18.99
CA SER A 8 -8.87 -28.74 18.07
C SER A 8 -9.54 -27.66 17.21
N LEU A 9 -10.77 -27.90 16.72
CA LEU A 9 -11.55 -26.88 16.00
C LEU A 9 -11.89 -25.67 16.87
N LEU A 10 -12.25 -25.89 18.14
CA LEU A 10 -12.53 -24.81 19.09
C LEU A 10 -11.28 -23.97 19.40
N GLU A 11 -10.11 -24.61 19.47
CA GLU A 11 -8.83 -23.94 19.70
C GLU A 11 -8.45 -23.04 18.52
N VAL A 12 -8.55 -23.54 17.29
CA VAL A 12 -8.32 -22.75 16.06
C VAL A 12 -9.30 -21.58 15.94
N PHE A 13 -10.57 -21.78 16.27
CA PHE A 13 -11.56 -20.71 16.24
C PHE A 13 -11.24 -19.60 17.26
N ARG A 14 -10.81 -19.97 18.46
CA ARG A 14 -10.38 -19.01 19.50
C ARG A 14 -9.12 -18.25 19.07
N ALA A 15 -8.16 -18.95 18.47
CA ALA A 15 -6.94 -18.35 17.93
C ALA A 15 -7.23 -17.32 16.83
N ASP A 16 -8.10 -17.65 15.86
CA ASP A 16 -8.49 -16.72 14.81
C ASP A 16 -9.23 -15.49 15.37
N LYS A 17 -10.13 -15.71 16.35
CA LYS A 17 -10.81 -14.62 17.04
C LYS A 17 -9.81 -13.69 17.76
N PHE A 18 -8.83 -14.26 18.44
CA PHE A 18 -7.78 -13.50 19.12
C PHE A 18 -6.99 -12.63 18.13
N ILE A 19 -6.52 -13.21 17.01
CA ILE A 19 -5.79 -12.45 15.99
C ILE A 19 -6.65 -11.34 15.39
N LYS A 20 -7.94 -11.59 15.12
CA LYS A 20 -8.85 -10.54 14.64
C LYS A 20 -8.99 -9.37 15.63
N GLN A 21 -9.13 -9.68 16.92
CA GLN A 21 -9.19 -8.66 17.97
C GLN A 21 -7.88 -7.87 18.07
N MET A 22 -6.74 -8.56 18.02
CA MET A 22 -5.42 -7.93 18.01
C MET A 22 -5.24 -6.96 16.86
N LEU A 23 -5.59 -7.36 15.63
CA LEU A 23 -5.50 -6.48 14.46
C LEU A 23 -6.39 -5.24 14.59
N GLU A 24 -7.58 -5.39 15.17
CA GLU A 24 -8.49 -4.26 15.42
C GLU A 24 -7.95 -3.30 16.50
N THR A 25 -7.36 -3.84 17.56
CA THR A 25 -6.68 -3.04 18.59
C THR A 25 -5.53 -2.25 17.97
N VAL A 26 -4.70 -2.89 17.13
CA VAL A 26 -3.59 -2.24 16.43
C VAL A 26 -4.09 -1.18 15.45
N ARG A 27 -5.17 -1.46 14.71
CA ARG A 27 -5.79 -0.48 13.81
C ARG A 27 -6.26 0.75 14.59
N THR A 28 -7.01 0.55 15.66
CA THR A 28 -7.51 1.63 16.52
C THR A 28 -6.35 2.44 17.10
N TYR A 29 -5.31 1.77 17.56
CA TYR A 29 -4.12 2.38 18.11
C TYR A 29 -3.37 3.25 17.09
N ALA A 30 -3.06 2.70 15.91
CA ALA A 30 -2.36 3.43 14.85
C ALA A 30 -3.17 4.61 14.31
N LEU A 31 -4.51 4.49 14.24
CA LEU A 31 -5.39 5.61 13.91
C LEU A 31 -5.31 6.72 14.97
N ALA A 32 -5.31 6.39 16.25
CA ALA A 32 -5.16 7.36 17.32
C ALA A 32 -3.79 8.08 17.28
N ILE A 33 -2.71 7.37 16.95
CA ILE A 33 -1.39 8.00 16.72
C ILE A 33 -1.46 8.95 15.54
N ARG A 34 -2.08 8.55 14.43
CA ARG A 34 -2.25 9.39 13.24
C ARG A 34 -3.00 10.68 13.56
N GLU A 35 -4.12 10.58 14.28
CA GLU A 35 -4.95 11.72 14.70
C GLU A 35 -4.21 12.67 15.65
N ALA A 36 -3.26 12.14 16.43
CA ALA A 36 -2.35 12.91 17.27
C ALA A 36 -1.12 13.44 16.52
N ASP A 37 -1.09 13.34 15.18
CA ASP A 37 0.04 13.76 14.34
C ASP A 37 1.36 13.01 14.63
N GLY A 38 1.30 11.85 15.28
CA GLY A 38 2.48 11.09 15.72
C GLY A 38 3.38 10.61 14.59
N PHE A 39 2.85 10.46 13.36
CA PHE A 39 3.64 10.00 12.20
C PHE A 39 4.39 11.11 11.46
N LYS A 40 4.44 12.34 11.98
CA LYS A 40 5.15 13.46 11.34
C LYS A 40 6.67 13.29 11.36
N THR A 41 7.22 12.84 12.49
CA THR A 41 8.66 12.62 12.70
C THR A 41 8.86 11.42 13.62
N ALA A 42 10.07 10.86 13.65
CA ALA A 42 10.42 9.79 14.59
C ALA A 42 10.29 10.25 16.07
N GLU A 43 10.55 11.53 16.36
CA GLU A 43 10.39 12.09 17.70
C GLU A 43 8.92 12.14 18.11
N ASN A 44 8.04 12.65 17.24
CA ASN A 44 6.59 12.67 17.49
C ASN A 44 6.04 11.25 17.71
N LEU A 45 6.53 10.26 16.96
CA LEU A 45 6.11 8.87 17.12
C LEU A 45 6.49 8.34 18.51
N LYS A 46 7.75 8.55 18.92
CA LYS A 46 8.25 8.12 20.24
C LYS A 46 7.50 8.76 21.39
N GLU A 47 7.25 10.07 21.30
CA GLU A 47 6.48 10.81 22.31
C GLU A 47 5.04 10.25 22.40
N THR A 48 4.37 10.07 21.27
CA THR A 48 2.99 9.58 21.25
C THR A 48 2.88 8.15 21.80
N ILE A 49 3.84 7.27 21.46
CA ILE A 49 3.92 5.91 22.00
C ILE A 49 4.17 5.94 23.51
N ALA A 50 5.03 6.82 24.00
CA ALA A 50 5.33 6.93 25.43
C ALA A 50 4.13 7.44 26.24
N GLU A 51 3.37 8.38 25.69
CA GLU A 51 2.15 8.89 26.33
C GLU A 51 1.01 7.88 26.35
N LYS A 52 0.89 7.08 25.28
CA LYS A 52 -0.17 6.10 25.10
C LYS A 52 0.44 4.81 24.59
N PRO A 53 0.96 3.93 25.46
CA PRO A 53 1.46 2.63 25.03
C PRO A 53 0.34 1.75 24.46
N LEU A 54 0.69 0.87 23.52
CA LEU A 54 -0.18 -0.19 23.05
C LEU A 54 -0.32 -1.29 24.11
N GLU A 55 -1.55 -1.60 24.51
CA GLU A 55 -1.86 -2.65 25.47
C GLU A 55 -2.92 -3.61 24.91
N PHE A 56 -2.76 -4.90 25.19
CA PHE A 56 -3.74 -5.95 24.87
C PHE A 56 -4.45 -6.39 26.16
N GLN A 57 -5.55 -5.70 26.51
CA GLN A 57 -6.19 -5.76 27.84
C GLN A 57 -6.61 -7.16 28.31
N ASP A 58 -6.92 -8.09 27.40
CA ASP A 58 -7.36 -9.45 27.70
C ASP A 58 -6.27 -10.51 27.41
N ALA A 59 -5.01 -10.09 27.27
CA ALA A 59 -3.91 -10.98 26.91
C ALA A 59 -2.79 -10.94 27.96
N GLU A 60 -2.44 -12.11 28.49
CA GLU A 60 -1.26 -12.27 29.33
C GLU A 60 -0.03 -12.49 28.46
N ALA A 61 1.15 -12.11 28.97
CA ALA A 61 2.41 -12.45 28.33
C ALA A 61 2.50 -13.97 28.17
N ALA A 62 2.59 -14.41 26.91
CA ALA A 62 2.51 -15.82 26.53
C ALA A 62 3.74 -16.27 25.74
N ASN A 63 4.57 -15.33 25.28
CA ASN A 63 5.78 -15.59 24.51
C ASN A 63 6.97 -14.86 25.12
N GLU A 64 7.96 -15.63 25.54
CA GLU A 64 9.22 -15.13 26.11
C GLU A 64 10.32 -15.00 25.05
N THR A 65 10.06 -15.42 23.81
CA THR A 65 11.03 -15.29 22.72
C THR A 65 11.01 -13.89 22.14
N GLU A 66 12.18 -13.43 21.71
CA GLU A 66 12.28 -12.22 20.91
C GLU A 66 11.68 -12.45 19.51
N VAL A 67 11.24 -11.37 18.88
CA VAL A 67 10.79 -11.39 17.48
C VAL A 67 11.99 -11.78 16.60
N PRO A 68 11.86 -12.78 15.72
CA PRO A 68 12.90 -13.09 14.74
C PRO A 68 13.28 -11.86 13.91
N ALA A 69 14.58 -11.57 13.81
CA ALA A 69 15.09 -10.37 13.16
C ALA A 69 14.70 -10.30 11.67
N GLU A 70 14.55 -11.44 11.02
CA GLU A 70 14.11 -11.56 9.63
C GLU A 70 12.70 -10.99 9.40
N LEU A 71 11.84 -11.02 10.43
CA LEU A 71 10.48 -10.48 10.36
C LEU A 71 10.45 -8.95 10.53
N LEU A 72 11.53 -8.36 11.05
CA LEU A 72 11.67 -6.92 11.30
C LEU A 72 12.50 -6.19 10.23
N VAL A 73 12.88 -6.90 9.15
CA VAL A 73 13.61 -6.29 8.04
C VAL A 73 12.76 -5.20 7.39
N SER A 74 13.37 -4.03 7.22
CA SER A 74 12.81 -2.88 6.50
C SER A 74 12.48 -3.27 5.06
N ASP A 75 11.30 -2.86 4.65
CA ASP A 75 10.73 -3.01 3.32
C ASP A 75 10.84 -1.71 2.50
N GLY A 76 11.63 -0.74 2.98
CA GLY A 76 12.00 0.47 2.23
C GLY A 76 10.86 1.48 2.10
N VAL A 77 9.95 1.52 3.07
CA VAL A 77 8.80 2.45 3.11
C VAL A 77 8.96 3.57 4.15
N GLY A 78 10.14 3.67 4.76
CA GLY A 78 10.54 4.79 5.61
C GLY A 78 10.71 4.42 7.08
N GLU A 79 11.62 5.13 7.75
CA GLU A 79 12.04 4.84 9.14
C GLU A 79 10.89 4.92 10.15
N ILE A 80 9.95 5.86 9.97
CA ILE A 80 8.77 6.01 10.85
C ILE A 80 7.90 4.76 10.81
N PHE A 81 7.72 4.17 9.61
CA PHE A 81 6.99 2.92 9.47
C PHE A 81 7.74 1.77 10.13
N ASP A 82 9.04 1.64 9.85
CA ASP A 82 9.88 0.56 10.40
C ASP A 82 9.88 0.58 11.95
N GLU A 83 9.94 1.76 12.55
CA GLU A 83 9.89 1.96 14.00
C GLU A 83 8.52 1.58 14.58
N MET A 84 7.43 2.07 13.99
CA MET A 84 6.08 1.74 14.42
C MET A 84 5.78 0.25 14.27
N PHE A 85 6.17 -0.34 13.14
CA PHE A 85 6.01 -1.76 12.87
C PHE A 85 6.79 -2.61 13.88
N SER A 86 8.05 -2.27 14.14
CA SER A 86 8.88 -2.98 15.14
C SER A 86 8.27 -2.90 16.53
N TYR A 87 7.78 -1.73 16.94
CA TYR A 87 7.11 -1.55 18.23
C TYR A 87 5.85 -2.43 18.34
N VAL A 88 4.94 -2.29 17.37
CA VAL A 88 3.67 -3.03 17.35
C VAL A 88 3.89 -4.53 17.34
N VAL A 89 4.80 -5.02 16.48
CA VAL A 89 5.11 -6.45 16.39
C VAL A 89 5.70 -6.96 17.69
N SER A 90 6.57 -6.20 18.35
CA SER A 90 7.13 -6.61 19.65
C SER A 90 6.04 -6.76 20.73
N GLN A 91 5.10 -5.80 20.80
CA GLN A 91 3.98 -5.88 21.75
C GLN A 91 3.05 -7.05 21.42
N ALA A 92 2.71 -7.23 20.14
CA ALA A 92 1.85 -8.32 19.70
C ALA A 92 2.51 -9.70 19.93
N TRP A 93 3.80 -9.82 19.62
CA TRP A 93 4.56 -11.07 19.76
C TRP A 93 4.56 -11.60 21.18
N ALA A 94 4.76 -10.71 22.16
CA ALA A 94 4.79 -11.05 23.58
C ALA A 94 3.51 -11.74 24.08
N VAL A 95 2.36 -11.50 23.43
CA VAL A 95 1.06 -12.06 23.83
C VAL A 95 0.56 -13.14 22.86
N MET A 96 1.28 -13.42 21.76
CA MET A 96 0.90 -14.47 20.81
C MET A 96 1.46 -15.84 21.22
N GLN A 97 0.67 -16.89 21.03
CA GLN A 97 1.08 -18.28 21.21
C GLN A 97 1.31 -18.96 19.86
N PRO A 98 1.99 -20.12 19.81
CA PRO A 98 2.18 -20.88 18.57
C PRO A 98 0.87 -21.16 17.82
N VAL A 99 -0.24 -21.40 18.54
CA VAL A 99 -1.57 -21.64 17.96
C VAL A 99 -2.12 -20.44 17.20
N HIS A 100 -1.64 -19.22 17.49
CA HIS A 100 -2.00 -17.98 16.80
C HIS A 100 -1.24 -17.78 15.48
N GLN A 101 -0.27 -18.64 15.15
CA GLN A 101 0.60 -18.53 13.99
C GLN A 101 1.31 -17.15 13.91
N PRO A 102 2.20 -16.83 14.86
CA PRO A 102 2.77 -15.48 15.02
C PRO A 102 3.38 -14.90 13.73
N GLU A 103 4.11 -15.68 12.94
CA GLU A 103 4.72 -15.23 11.69
C GLU A 103 3.67 -14.76 10.66
N ALA A 104 2.57 -15.50 10.52
CA ALA A 104 1.48 -15.13 9.63
C ALA A 104 0.73 -13.89 10.16
N ALA A 105 0.57 -13.78 11.48
CA ALA A 105 -0.03 -12.62 12.11
C ALA A 105 0.81 -11.34 11.92
N VAL A 106 2.15 -11.45 11.95
CA VAL A 106 3.08 -10.34 11.67
C VAL A 106 2.88 -9.78 10.26
N GLY A 107 2.69 -10.64 9.26
CA GLY A 107 2.36 -10.19 7.90
C GLY A 107 1.08 -9.35 7.85
N ARG A 108 0.03 -9.81 8.55
CA ARG A 108 -1.26 -9.09 8.63
C ARG A 108 -1.16 -7.76 9.38
N LEU A 109 -0.35 -7.70 10.45
CA LEU A 109 -0.07 -6.44 11.17
C LEU A 109 0.62 -5.43 10.25
N ARG A 110 1.55 -5.88 9.42
CA ARG A 110 2.25 -5.04 8.43
C ARG A 110 1.27 -4.43 7.43
N GLU A 111 0.35 -5.22 6.89
CA GLU A 111 -0.68 -4.76 5.96
C GLU A 111 -1.58 -3.68 6.59
N VAL A 112 -2.07 -3.91 7.81
CA VAL A 112 -2.90 -2.94 8.55
C VAL A 112 -2.14 -1.62 8.76
N LEU A 113 -0.88 -1.68 9.18
CA LEU A 113 -0.09 -0.47 9.38
C LEU A 113 0.17 0.27 8.07
N ARG A 114 0.47 -0.43 6.98
CA ARG A 114 0.70 0.20 5.66
C ARG A 114 -0.51 1.01 5.21
N GLU A 115 -1.70 0.44 5.37
CA GLU A 115 -2.96 1.09 5.04
C GLU A 115 -3.16 2.40 5.83
N ILE A 116 -2.95 2.35 7.15
CA ILE A 116 -3.19 3.50 8.04
C ILE A 116 -2.12 4.58 7.85
N MET A 117 -0.88 4.15 7.66
CA MET A 117 0.31 5.00 7.59
C MET A 117 0.66 5.47 6.18
N VAL A 118 -0.15 5.15 5.16
CA VAL A 118 0.13 5.44 3.74
C VAL A 118 0.59 6.89 3.48
N GLY A 119 0.00 7.87 4.16
CA GLY A 119 0.36 9.29 4.00
C GLY A 119 1.70 9.68 4.63
N SER A 120 2.27 8.83 5.48
CA SER A 120 3.57 9.03 6.15
C SER A 120 4.72 8.23 5.51
N LEU A 121 4.42 7.35 4.55
CA LEU A 121 5.44 6.52 3.90
C LEU A 121 6.41 7.38 3.08
N ILE A 122 7.67 6.97 3.11
CA ILE A 122 8.76 7.54 2.31
C ILE A 122 9.33 6.40 1.48
N VAL A 123 9.10 6.44 0.17
CA VAL A 123 9.49 5.36 -0.73
C VAL A 123 10.50 5.82 -1.76
N ALA A 124 11.41 4.92 -2.13
CA ALA A 124 12.33 5.16 -3.23
C ALA A 124 11.56 5.19 -4.56
N SER A 125 11.64 6.33 -5.27
CA SER A 125 11.03 6.51 -6.57
C SER A 125 11.78 5.74 -7.67
N GLU A 126 11.09 5.51 -8.77
CA GLU A 126 11.69 5.09 -10.03
C GLU A 126 11.16 5.97 -11.17
N THR A 127 12.07 6.34 -12.08
CA THR A 127 11.71 7.14 -13.24
C THR A 127 11.10 6.26 -14.34
N ARG A 128 9.85 6.54 -14.71
CA ARG A 128 9.12 5.84 -15.80
C ARG A 128 8.59 6.83 -16.83
N ARG A 129 8.48 6.41 -18.09
CA ARG A 129 7.97 7.25 -19.18
C ARG A 129 6.47 7.05 -19.36
N HIS A 130 5.74 8.14 -19.61
CA HIS A 130 4.32 8.09 -19.97
C HIS A 130 4.12 7.97 -21.49
N GLN A 131 3.06 7.29 -21.92
CA GLN A 131 2.78 7.09 -23.34
C GLN A 131 2.44 8.39 -24.10
N GLU A 132 1.80 9.37 -23.44
CA GLU A 132 1.39 10.63 -24.06
C GLU A 132 2.55 11.62 -24.20
N GLN A 133 3.49 11.61 -23.24
CA GLN A 133 4.70 12.42 -23.28
C GLN A 133 5.95 11.57 -22.97
N PRO A 134 6.43 10.77 -23.93
CA PRO A 134 7.54 9.82 -23.71
C PRO A 134 8.89 10.46 -23.37
N ARG A 135 9.03 11.76 -23.60
CA ARG A 135 10.23 12.56 -23.31
C ARG A 135 10.37 12.92 -21.84
N ILE A 136 9.26 12.94 -21.10
CA ILE A 136 9.24 13.28 -19.68
C ILE A 136 9.28 12.01 -18.85
N GLY A 137 10.28 11.93 -17.96
CA GLY A 137 10.31 10.93 -16.91
C GLY A 137 9.41 11.37 -15.76
N LEU A 138 8.53 10.48 -15.33
CA LEU A 138 7.73 10.64 -14.12
C LEU A 138 8.38 9.88 -12.99
N GLU A 139 8.53 10.53 -11.83
CA GLU A 139 8.89 9.88 -10.58
C GLU A 139 7.66 9.17 -10.02
N VAL A 140 7.73 7.84 -10.02
CA VAL A 140 6.63 6.98 -9.61
C VAL A 140 7.11 5.88 -8.69
N VAL A 141 6.17 5.20 -8.05
CA VAL A 141 6.40 3.98 -7.30
C VAL A 141 5.29 2.99 -7.62
N SER A 142 5.63 1.70 -7.68
CA SER A 142 4.64 0.64 -7.89
C SER A 142 3.78 0.44 -6.64
N LEU A 143 2.51 0.08 -6.83
CA LEU A 143 1.59 -0.13 -5.71
C LEU A 143 1.92 -1.36 -4.87
N ASP A 144 2.62 -2.37 -5.41
CA ASP A 144 3.09 -3.50 -4.59
C ASP A 144 4.09 -3.05 -3.52
N LYS A 145 4.94 -2.06 -3.80
CA LYS A 145 5.85 -1.47 -2.81
C LYS A 145 5.12 -0.66 -1.74
N ILE A 146 3.99 -0.02 -2.06
CA ILE A 146 3.19 0.76 -1.09
C ILE A 146 2.30 -0.16 -0.25
N THR A 147 1.62 -1.09 -0.90
CA THR A 147 0.56 -1.90 -0.28
C THR A 147 1.07 -3.23 0.26
N GLY A 148 2.21 -3.72 -0.22
CA GLY A 148 2.66 -5.10 0.01
C GLY A 148 1.96 -6.13 -0.88
N ASN A 149 1.04 -5.70 -1.75
CA ASN A 149 0.24 -6.60 -2.58
C ASN A 149 0.87 -6.80 -3.98
N PRO A 150 1.42 -7.99 -4.30
CA PRO A 150 2.06 -8.25 -5.59
C PRO A 150 1.08 -8.26 -6.77
N ASN A 151 -0.24 -8.40 -6.55
CA ASN A 151 -1.24 -8.44 -7.61
C ASN A 151 -1.39 -7.09 -8.34
N VAL A 152 -1.01 -5.99 -7.69
CA VAL A 152 -1.10 -4.62 -8.23
C VAL A 152 0.26 -4.04 -8.65
N ARG A 153 1.30 -4.86 -8.80
CA ARG A 153 2.67 -4.44 -9.15
C ARG A 153 2.83 -3.66 -10.47
N ASP A 154 1.90 -3.86 -11.40
CA ASP A 154 1.90 -3.16 -12.69
C ASP A 154 1.17 -1.80 -12.59
N TYR A 155 0.66 -1.43 -11.42
CA TYR A 155 0.06 -0.13 -11.15
C TYR A 155 1.00 0.77 -10.37
N TYR A 156 0.99 2.06 -10.72
CA TYR A 156 1.93 3.06 -10.23
C TYR A 156 1.19 4.32 -9.81
N VAL A 157 1.76 5.03 -8.84
CA VAL A 157 1.34 6.38 -8.44
C VAL A 157 2.55 7.31 -8.47
N ARG A 158 2.30 8.61 -8.63
CA ARG A 158 3.36 9.62 -8.57
C ARG A 158 3.85 9.81 -7.14
N VAL A 159 5.12 10.15 -7.02
CA VAL A 159 5.75 10.54 -5.76
C VAL A 159 6.44 11.89 -5.93
N ARG A 160 6.58 12.62 -4.82
CA ARG A 160 7.36 13.85 -4.74
C ARG A 160 8.84 13.51 -4.67
N ASP A 161 9.69 14.53 -4.85
CA ASP A 161 11.14 14.41 -4.66
C ASP A 161 11.53 13.93 -3.25
N SER A 162 10.65 14.12 -2.26
CA SER A 162 10.80 13.61 -0.90
C SER A 162 10.48 12.11 -0.74
N GLY A 163 10.04 11.43 -1.80
CA GLY A 163 9.56 10.04 -1.74
C GLY A 163 8.14 9.88 -1.19
N LYS A 164 7.47 10.98 -0.79
CA LYS A 164 6.05 10.93 -0.38
C LYS A 164 5.14 10.75 -1.59
N ILE A 165 4.03 10.05 -1.40
CA ILE A 165 2.97 9.95 -2.41
C ILE A 165 2.47 11.36 -2.80
N LEU A 166 2.33 11.60 -4.09
CA LEU A 166 1.83 12.85 -4.63
C LEU A 166 0.30 12.85 -4.66
N TYR A 167 -0.30 13.33 -3.58
CA TYR A 167 -1.72 13.66 -3.51
C TYR A 167 -2.05 14.94 -4.28
N LEU A 168 -3.21 14.96 -4.94
CA LEU A 168 -3.67 16.05 -5.79
C LEU A 168 -4.37 17.14 -4.96
N GLU A 169 -3.60 18.07 -4.41
CA GLU A 169 -4.09 19.10 -3.48
C GLU A 169 -5.25 19.95 -4.02
N ASP A 170 -5.25 20.28 -5.32
CA ASP A 170 -6.29 21.10 -5.97
C ASP A 170 -7.46 20.27 -6.53
N PHE A 171 -7.60 19.00 -6.14
CA PHE A 171 -8.62 18.09 -6.67
C PHE A 171 -9.45 17.47 -5.54
N GLU A 172 -10.76 17.69 -5.59
CA GLU A 172 -11.73 17.24 -4.57
C GLU A 172 -11.32 17.72 -3.17
N ASP A 173 -10.99 16.80 -2.26
CA ASP A 173 -10.57 17.05 -0.88
C ASP A 173 -9.05 16.89 -0.67
N GLY A 174 -8.28 16.71 -1.76
CA GLY A 174 -6.84 16.49 -1.69
C GLY A 174 -6.42 15.06 -1.36
N SER A 175 -7.35 14.09 -1.29
CA SER A 175 -7.02 12.69 -0.98
C SER A 175 -6.71 11.81 -2.20
N TYR A 176 -6.95 12.32 -3.41
CA TYR A 176 -6.81 11.55 -4.64
C TYR A 176 -5.38 11.54 -5.18
N VAL A 177 -5.04 10.46 -5.88
CA VAL A 177 -3.80 10.32 -6.64
C VAL A 177 -4.10 9.94 -8.10
N ASP A 178 -3.15 10.24 -9.00
CA ASP A 178 -3.19 9.67 -10.34
C ASP A 178 -2.70 8.21 -10.31
N LEU A 179 -3.49 7.33 -10.91
CA LEU A 179 -3.19 5.93 -11.08
C LEU A 179 -2.72 5.67 -12.52
N PHE A 180 -1.57 5.02 -12.65
CA PHE A 180 -1.01 4.59 -13.92
C PHE A 180 -0.93 3.08 -14.00
N GLU A 181 -1.14 2.54 -15.19
CA GLU A 181 -0.89 1.13 -15.50
C GLU A 181 0.33 1.03 -16.43
N LEU A 182 1.26 0.15 -16.09
CA LEU A 182 2.44 -0.12 -16.89
C LEU A 182 2.12 -1.12 -18.00
N ARG A 183 2.01 -0.63 -19.24
CA ARG A 183 1.66 -1.46 -20.40
C ARG A 183 2.82 -1.57 -21.38
N GLU A 184 2.98 -2.76 -21.95
CA GLU A 184 3.89 -2.95 -23.09
C GLU A 184 3.26 -2.37 -24.35
N TYR A 185 3.97 -1.46 -25.02
CA TYR A 185 3.51 -0.89 -26.28
C TYR A 185 3.63 -1.92 -27.41
N LYS A 186 2.47 -2.33 -27.94
CA LYS A 186 2.34 -3.18 -29.11
C LYS A 186 1.64 -2.37 -30.21
N PRO A 187 2.29 -2.07 -31.34
CA PRO A 187 1.64 -1.35 -32.43
C PRO A 187 0.48 -2.18 -32.97
N SER A 188 -0.75 -1.66 -32.85
CA SER A 188 -1.92 -2.27 -33.49
C SER A 188 -1.92 -1.92 -34.98
N ARG A 189 -2.43 -2.82 -35.83
CA ARG A 189 -2.53 -2.57 -37.29
C ARG A 189 -3.38 -1.34 -37.65
N VAL A 190 -4.28 -0.91 -36.76
CA VAL A 190 -5.17 0.25 -36.93
C VAL A 190 -4.42 1.58 -36.68
N HIS A 191 -3.32 1.56 -35.93
CA HIS A 191 -2.52 2.75 -35.61
C HIS A 191 -1.73 3.31 -36.79
N ASN A 192 -1.49 2.54 -37.85
CA ASN A 192 -0.80 3.03 -39.06
C ASN A 192 -1.63 4.09 -39.82
N ALA A 193 -2.96 4.09 -39.67
CA ALA A 193 -3.83 5.12 -40.24
C ALA A 193 -3.80 6.42 -39.40
N ALA A 194 -3.71 6.29 -38.06
CA ALA A 194 -3.57 7.43 -37.14
C ALA A 194 -2.16 8.04 -37.17
N LYS A 195 -1.13 7.24 -37.46
CA LYS A 195 0.26 7.70 -37.65
C LYS A 195 0.36 8.74 -38.79
N LYS A 196 -0.40 8.56 -39.88
CA LYS A 196 -0.54 9.55 -40.96
C LYS A 196 -1.25 10.86 -40.54
N GLN A 197 -1.96 10.87 -39.42
CA GLN A 197 -2.64 12.04 -38.87
C GLN A 197 -1.80 12.74 -37.79
N ALA A 198 -0.96 11.98 -37.08
CA ALA A 198 -0.02 12.46 -36.06
C ALA A 198 1.26 13.09 -36.63
N ASP A 199 1.61 12.83 -37.91
CA ASP A 199 2.68 13.54 -38.65
C ASP A 199 2.47 15.08 -38.75
N LYS A 200 1.40 15.62 -38.14
CA LYS A 200 1.11 17.07 -38.02
C LYS A 200 1.51 17.69 -36.68
N GLY A 201 2.10 16.96 -35.74
CA GLY A 201 2.55 17.49 -34.44
C GLY A 201 3.77 16.76 -33.89
N GLU A 202 4.54 17.45 -33.02
CA GLU A 202 5.84 17.04 -32.45
C GLU A 202 5.79 15.83 -31.48
N ALA A 203 4.92 14.84 -31.74
CA ALA A 203 4.83 13.63 -30.93
C ALA A 203 5.85 12.58 -31.41
N GLU A 204 6.78 12.21 -30.53
CA GLU A 204 7.78 11.18 -30.80
C GLU A 204 7.14 9.79 -30.85
N GLU A 205 7.59 8.94 -31.78
CA GLU A 205 7.01 7.61 -31.95
C GLU A 205 7.38 6.67 -30.78
N LEU A 206 6.39 6.01 -30.21
CA LEU A 206 6.59 5.00 -29.17
C LEU A 206 7.40 3.82 -29.69
N MET A 207 8.35 3.34 -28.88
CA MET A 207 9.17 2.19 -29.22
C MET A 207 8.42 0.89 -28.95
N THR A 208 8.24 0.06 -29.98
CA THR A 208 7.60 -1.26 -29.87
C THR A 208 8.36 -2.16 -28.89
N GLY A 209 7.63 -2.90 -28.04
CA GLY A 209 8.20 -3.80 -27.04
C GLY A 209 8.72 -3.09 -25.78
N ARG A 210 8.66 -1.75 -25.71
CA ARG A 210 8.94 -1.00 -24.49
C ARG A 210 7.67 -0.85 -23.65
N LYS A 211 7.84 -0.82 -22.33
CA LYS A 211 6.75 -0.53 -21.40
C LYS A 211 6.66 0.97 -21.14
N TYR A 212 5.44 1.49 -21.14
CA TYR A 212 5.11 2.88 -20.83
C TYR A 212 3.98 2.92 -19.80
N LEU A 213 3.95 3.97 -18.99
CA LEU A 213 2.81 4.27 -18.15
C LEU A 213 1.65 4.77 -19.02
N CYS A 214 0.47 4.28 -18.71
CA CYS A 214 -0.80 4.75 -19.26
C CYS A 214 -1.67 5.22 -18.09
N THR A 215 -2.22 6.44 -18.16
CA THR A 215 -3.20 6.89 -17.17
C THR A 215 -4.39 5.93 -17.11
N ALA A 216 -4.60 5.32 -15.95
CA ALA A 216 -5.72 4.42 -15.68
C ALA A 216 -6.90 5.17 -15.06
N GLY A 217 -6.63 6.21 -14.26
CA GLY A 217 -7.65 7.05 -13.65
C GLY A 217 -7.12 7.83 -12.44
N ARG A 218 -8.04 8.27 -11.58
CA ARG A 218 -7.74 8.82 -10.26
C ARG A 218 -8.50 8.06 -9.20
N THR A 219 -7.87 7.78 -8.08
CA THR A 219 -8.46 7.06 -6.95
C THR A 219 -7.94 7.60 -5.62
N ASP A 220 -8.76 7.48 -4.58
CA ASP A 220 -8.47 7.70 -3.17
C ASP A 220 -8.24 6.36 -2.44
N ARG A 221 -8.33 5.22 -3.14
CA ARG A 221 -8.20 3.87 -2.59
C ARG A 221 -7.07 3.10 -3.26
N LEU A 222 -6.02 2.81 -2.50
CA LEU A 222 -4.82 2.11 -2.99
C LEU A 222 -4.75 0.65 -2.57
N PHE A 223 -5.44 0.27 -1.49
CA PHE A 223 -5.29 -1.03 -0.82
C PHE A 223 -6.37 -2.03 -1.27
N GLU A 224 -6.49 -2.22 -2.57
CA GLU A 224 -7.41 -3.22 -3.15
C GLU A 224 -6.68 -4.53 -3.45
N GLU A 225 -7.40 -5.66 -3.38
CA GLU A 225 -6.80 -7.00 -3.47
C GLU A 225 -6.27 -7.32 -4.87
N ASN A 226 -6.93 -6.80 -5.90
CA ASN A 226 -6.60 -7.13 -7.27
C ASN A 226 -6.91 -5.96 -8.24
N PRO A 227 -6.33 -5.99 -9.46
CA PRO A 227 -6.43 -4.88 -10.42
C PRO A 227 -7.84 -4.42 -10.75
N SER A 228 -8.80 -5.33 -10.82
CA SER A 228 -10.18 -5.01 -11.17
C SER A 228 -10.84 -4.15 -10.09
N ASP A 229 -10.64 -4.51 -8.82
CA ASP A 229 -11.19 -3.78 -7.69
C ASP A 229 -10.56 -2.38 -7.58
N LEU A 230 -9.24 -2.30 -7.75
CA LEU A 230 -8.52 -1.03 -7.84
C LEU A 230 -9.08 -0.10 -8.93
N LEU A 231 -9.26 -0.62 -10.16
CA LEU A 231 -9.84 0.15 -11.26
C LEU A 231 -11.32 0.51 -11.03
N ASN A 232 -12.03 -0.29 -10.24
CA ASN A 232 -13.42 0.00 -9.88
C ASN A 232 -13.55 1.15 -8.90
N CYS A 233 -12.51 1.42 -8.11
CA CYS A 233 -12.40 2.57 -7.22
C CYS A 233 -11.95 3.86 -7.93
N CYS A 234 -11.61 3.80 -9.22
CA CYS A 234 -11.33 5.00 -9.99
C CYS A 234 -12.61 5.81 -10.25
N ILE A 235 -12.47 7.14 -10.31
CA ILE A 235 -13.54 8.04 -10.74
C ILE A 235 -14.08 7.60 -12.10
N ARG A 236 -15.41 7.51 -12.23
CA ARG A 236 -16.07 7.00 -13.44
C ARG A 236 -16.37 8.12 -14.44
N ALA A 237 -16.25 7.80 -15.72
CA ALA A 237 -16.82 8.60 -16.80
C ALA A 237 -18.29 8.25 -17.01
N GLU A 238 -19.02 9.06 -17.78
CA GLU A 238 -20.45 8.84 -18.09
C GLU A 238 -20.74 7.46 -18.73
N GLY A 239 -19.75 6.85 -19.38
CA GLY A 239 -19.83 5.50 -19.95
C GLY A 239 -19.54 4.34 -18.98
N GLY A 240 -19.37 4.60 -17.69
CA GLY A 240 -19.17 3.58 -16.65
C GLY A 240 -17.73 3.07 -16.46
N GLY A 241 -16.82 3.33 -17.40
CA GLY A 241 -15.39 3.05 -17.25
C GLY A 241 -14.65 4.12 -16.42
N PRO A 242 -13.39 3.85 -16.00
CA PRO A 242 -12.53 4.87 -15.39
C PRO A 242 -12.41 6.11 -16.29
N LYS A 243 -12.55 7.29 -15.69
CA LYS A 243 -12.30 8.57 -16.35
C LYS A 243 -10.79 8.75 -16.51
N VAL A 244 -10.35 8.92 -17.75
CA VAL A 244 -8.94 9.23 -18.07
C VAL A 244 -8.72 10.73 -17.94
N PHE A 245 -7.77 11.12 -17.09
CA PHE A 245 -7.40 12.52 -16.87
C PHE A 245 -6.13 12.87 -17.66
N GLN A 246 -6.05 14.10 -18.15
CA GLN A 246 -4.79 14.62 -18.68
C GLN A 246 -3.83 14.90 -17.52
N VAL A 247 -2.61 14.39 -17.64
CA VAL A 247 -1.56 14.48 -16.61
C VAL A 247 -0.51 15.54 -16.95
N PHE A 248 -0.51 16.02 -18.20
CA PHE A 248 0.41 17.02 -18.75
C PHE A 248 -0.34 18.21 -19.33
#